data_AF-A0A8D8RS01-F1
#
_entry.id   AF-A0A8D8RS01-F1
#
_cell.length_a   1.000
_cell.length_b   1.000
_cell.length_c   1.000
_cell.angle_alpha   90.00
_cell.angle_beta   90.00
_cell.angle_gamma   90.00
#
_symmetry.space_group_name_H-M   'P 1'
#
loop_
_entity.id
_entity.type
_entity.pdbx_description
1 polymer ?
#
loop_
_entity_poly.entity_id
_entity_poly.type
_entity_poly.pdbx_seq_one_letter_code
_entity_poly.pdbx_strand_id
1 'polypeptide(L)'
;MVGEKTTLSTPFATKHLCDLHLARLPPTEEAAAQHSYRTFHQVQKWLGVNLEPTNWGWKSSHQGLIPVMSTKEPAPLTLLKFLSCSCKKGCTGRNCTLWHVLG
;
A
#
# COMPACT_ATOMS: atom_id res chain seq x y z
N MET A 1 -27.94 24.47 4.96
CA MET A 1 -28.55 23.44 4.10
C MET A 1 -27.63 23.34 2.88
N VAL A 2 -26.91 22.28 2.50
CA VAL A 2 -26.74 20.85 2.81
C VAL A 2 -25.27 20.60 2.36
N GLY A 3 -24.33 19.99 3.07
CA GLY A 3 -24.36 18.65 3.63
C GLY A 3 -23.88 17.63 2.60
N GLU A 4 -22.57 17.55 2.27
CA GLU A 4 -22.06 16.44 1.46
C GLU A 4 -20.75 15.89 2.03
N LYS A 5 -20.90 14.97 2.98
CA LYS A 5 -19.86 14.02 3.38
C LYS A 5 -19.99 12.83 2.44
N THR A 6 -19.15 12.74 1.43
CA THR A 6 -19.05 11.51 0.63
C THR A 6 -18.38 10.43 1.47
N THR A 7 -19.21 9.61 2.10
CA THR A 7 -18.84 8.34 2.72
C THR A 7 -18.34 7.38 1.66
N LEU A 8 -17.06 6.99 1.73
CA LEU A 8 -16.59 5.74 1.13
C LEU A 8 -16.39 4.74 2.28
N SER A 9 -17.22 3.71 2.28
CA SER A 9 -17.34 2.65 3.28
C SER A 9 -16.08 1.78 3.39
N THR A 10 -15.68 1.52 4.64
CA THR A 10 -14.53 0.75 5.13
C THR A 10 -14.73 -0.79 5.02
N PRO A 11 -13.67 -1.63 5.09
CA PRO A 11 -13.31 -2.19 6.40
C PRO A 11 -11.83 -2.60 6.53
N PHE A 12 -11.04 -1.79 7.20
CA PHE A 12 -10.05 -2.36 8.11
C PHE A 12 -10.12 -1.50 9.35
N ALA A 13 -10.64 -2.05 10.44
CA ALA A 13 -10.57 -1.38 11.72
C ALA A 13 -9.11 -0.96 11.92
N THR A 14 -8.84 0.33 11.89
CA THR A 14 -7.52 0.90 12.16
C THR A 14 -7.25 0.67 13.64
N LYS A 15 -6.81 -0.56 13.95
CA LYS A 15 -6.04 -0.81 15.17
C LYS A 15 -4.95 0.24 15.15
N HIS A 16 -4.81 1.01 16.23
CA HIS A 16 -3.84 2.08 16.30
C HIS A 16 -2.46 1.52 15.94
N LEU A 17 -2.06 1.75 14.69
CA LEU A 17 -0.70 1.52 14.23
C LEU A 17 0.06 2.69 14.84
N CYS A 18 0.83 2.37 15.87
CA CYS A 18 1.93 3.20 16.32
C CYS A 18 2.70 3.68 15.09
N ASP A 19 3.10 4.96 15.05
CA ASP A 19 3.55 5.72 13.86
C ASP A 19 4.80 5.11 13.18
N LEU A 20 4.59 3.96 12.57
CA LEU A 20 5.54 3.26 11.74
C LEU A 20 5.43 3.96 10.41
N HIS A 21 6.50 4.67 10.02
CA HIS A 21 6.54 5.32 8.73
C HIS A 21 6.62 4.22 7.65
N LEU A 22 5.47 3.67 7.25
CA LEU A 22 5.33 2.55 6.32
C LEU A 22 6.06 2.83 5.00
N ALA A 23 6.21 4.10 4.63
CA ALA A 23 6.98 4.56 3.48
C ALA A 23 8.49 4.23 3.56
N ARG A 24 9.03 3.88 4.74
CA ARG A 24 10.42 3.45 4.93
C ARG A 24 10.62 1.94 4.74
N LEU A 25 9.55 1.16 4.67
CA LEU A 25 9.68 -0.27 4.40
C LEU A 25 10.16 -0.46 2.97
N PRO A 26 11.02 -1.46 2.71
CA PRO A 26 11.33 -1.83 1.34
C PRO A 26 10.03 -2.23 0.62
N PRO A 27 9.96 -2.06 -0.72
CA PRO A 27 8.83 -2.53 -1.49
C PRO A 27 8.66 -4.04 -1.30
N THR A 28 7.41 -4.50 -1.26
CA THR A 28 7.12 -5.93 -1.26
C THR A 28 7.54 -6.57 -2.59
N GLU A 29 7.75 -7.87 -2.59
CA GLU A 29 8.02 -8.65 -3.81
C GLU A 29 6.96 -8.38 -4.89
N GLU A 30 5.69 -8.34 -4.50
CA GLU A 30 4.58 -8.03 -5.41
C GLU A 30 4.68 -6.61 -5.98
N ALA A 31 4.98 -5.61 -5.15
CA ALA A 31 5.14 -4.24 -5.61
C ALA A 31 6.32 -4.11 -6.60
N ALA A 32 7.42 -4.81 -6.34
CA ALA A 32 8.57 -4.88 -7.25
C ALA A 32 8.23 -5.58 -8.58
N ALA A 33 7.45 -6.66 -8.53
CA ALA A 33 6.98 -7.36 -9.74
C ALA A 33 6.07 -6.45 -10.59
N GLN A 34 5.10 -5.77 -9.98
CA GLN A 34 4.23 -4.82 -10.66
C GLN A 34 5.01 -3.65 -11.28
N HIS A 35 6.03 -3.14 -10.58
CA HIS A 35 6.94 -2.14 -11.13
C HIS A 35 7.68 -2.67 -12.36
N SER A 36 8.21 -3.89 -12.28
CA SER A 36 8.94 -4.53 -13.39
C SER A 36 8.06 -4.68 -14.63
N TYR A 37 6.79 -5.07 -14.48
CA TYR A 37 5.84 -5.15 -15.59
C TYR A 37 5.61 -3.80 -16.26
N ARG A 38 5.43 -2.72 -15.48
CA ARG A 38 5.23 -1.38 -16.05
C ARG A 38 6.48 -0.88 -16.78
N THR A 39 7.66 -1.11 -16.21
CA THR A 39 8.93 -0.74 -16.85
C THR A 39 9.10 -1.51 -18.17
N PHE A 40 8.80 -2.81 -18.18
CA PHE A 40 8.82 -3.62 -19.40
C PHE A 40 7.84 -3.09 -20.45
N HIS A 41 6.58 -2.83 -20.08
CA HIS A 41 5.57 -2.26 -20.98
C HIS A 41 6.01 -0.93 -21.58
N GLN A 42 6.62 -0.07 -20.77
CA GLN A 42 7.12 1.23 -21.20
C GLN A 42 8.25 1.11 -22.23
N VAL A 43 9.19 0.19 -22.01
CA VAL A 43 10.27 -0.11 -22.96
C VAL A 43 9.71 -0.68 -24.27
N GLN A 44 8.75 -1.61 -24.21
CA GLN A 44 8.12 -2.19 -25.39
C GLN A 44 7.40 -1.12 -26.23
N LYS A 45 6.73 -0.16 -25.56
CA LYS A 45 6.11 0.99 -26.23
C LYS A 45 7.14 1.87 -26.94
N TRP A 46 8.31 2.10 -26.36
CA TRP A 46 9.40 2.84 -27.02
C TRP A 46 9.95 2.12 -28.26
N LEU A 47 9.87 0.79 -28.28
CA LEU A 47 10.25 -0.03 -29.43
C LEU A 47 9.14 -0.16 -30.49
N GLY A 48 7.98 0.49 -30.28
CA GLY A 48 6.84 0.42 -31.19
C GLY A 48 6.02 -0.87 -31.09
N VAL A 49 6.26 -1.69 -30.07
CA VAL A 49 5.47 -2.90 -29.80
C VAL A 49 4.23 -2.53 -29.00
N ASN A 50 3.05 -2.82 -29.55
CA ASN A 50 1.78 -2.57 -28.86
C ASN A 50 1.41 -3.78 -27.98
N LEU A 51 1.50 -3.59 -26.66
CA LEU A 51 1.08 -4.57 -25.66
C LEU A 51 -0.10 -4.04 -24.85
N GLU A 52 -1.05 -4.93 -24.55
CA GLU A 52 -2.22 -4.63 -23.72
C GLU A 52 -1.81 -4.21 -22.30
N PRO A 53 -1.94 -2.93 -21.91
CA PRO A 53 -1.38 -2.40 -20.67
C PRO A 53 -1.91 -3.11 -19.41
N THR A 54 -3.15 -3.60 -19.45
CA THR A 54 -3.80 -4.29 -18.32
C THR A 54 -3.10 -5.59 -17.95
N ASN A 55 -2.32 -6.18 -18.85
CA ASN A 55 -1.51 -7.36 -18.58
C ASN A 55 -0.14 -7.01 -17.98
N TRP A 56 0.21 -5.72 -17.92
CA TRP A 56 1.56 -5.26 -17.57
C TRP A 56 1.55 -4.20 -16.47
N GLY A 57 0.79 -4.45 -15.40
CA GLY A 57 0.82 -3.65 -14.18
C GLY A 57 0.08 -2.31 -14.28
N TRP A 58 -0.82 -2.17 -15.25
CA TRP A 58 -1.78 -1.08 -15.36
C TRP A 58 -3.20 -1.60 -15.15
N LYS A 59 -4.11 -0.72 -14.73
CA LYS A 59 -5.55 -0.98 -14.76
C LYS A 59 -6.27 0.17 -15.47
N SER A 60 -7.37 -0.16 -16.13
CA SER A 60 -8.21 0.83 -16.80
C SER A 60 -9.08 1.56 -15.78
N SER A 61 -9.22 2.87 -15.96
CA SER A 61 -10.11 3.75 -15.19
C SER A 61 -10.71 4.80 -16.13
N HIS A 62 -11.76 5.48 -15.69
CA HIS A 62 -12.37 6.60 -16.42
C HIS A 62 -11.38 7.74 -16.69
N GLN A 63 -10.30 7.83 -15.90
CA GLN A 63 -9.22 8.81 -16.06
C GLN A 63 -8.05 8.30 -16.92
N GLY A 64 -8.18 7.10 -17.51
CA GLY A 64 -7.15 6.43 -18.30
C GLY A 64 -6.46 5.29 -17.54
N LEU A 65 -5.20 5.02 -17.91
CA LEU A 65 -4.41 3.96 -17.29
C LEU A 65 -3.82 4.44 -15.97
N ILE A 66 -4.14 3.72 -14.89
CA ILE A 66 -3.56 3.98 -13.56
C ILE A 66 -2.68 2.79 -13.15
N PRO A 67 -1.55 3.03 -12.48
CA PRO A 67 -0.62 1.97 -12.11
C PRO A 67 -1.21 1.06 -11.03
N VAL A 68 -0.95 -0.24 -11.17
CA VAL A 68 -1.22 -1.23 -10.11
C VAL A 68 -0.03 -1.25 -9.17
N MET A 69 -0.14 -0.62 -8.00
CA MET A 69 1.00 -0.53 -7.07
C MET A 69 1.33 -1.86 -6.39
N SER A 70 0.31 -2.63 -6.01
CA SER A 70 0.39 -3.98 -5.48
C SER A 70 -0.99 -4.62 -5.58
N THR A 71 -1.05 -5.94 -5.72
CA THR A 71 -2.31 -6.73 -5.62
C THR A 71 -2.45 -7.42 -4.25
N LYS A 72 -1.38 -7.41 -3.45
CA LYS A 72 -1.29 -8.03 -2.13
C LYS A 72 -1.17 -6.96 -1.05
N GLU A 73 -1.45 -7.38 0.18
CA GLU A 73 -1.23 -6.59 1.39
C GLU A 73 0.21 -6.04 1.45
N PRO A 74 0.41 -4.79 1.91
CA PRO A 74 1.73 -4.13 1.94
C PRO A 74 2.70 -4.77 2.94
N ALA A 75 2.18 -5.60 3.85
CA ALA A 75 2.95 -6.37 4.81
C ALA A 75 2.15 -7.61 5.21
N PRO A 76 2.82 -8.69 5.66
CA PRO A 76 2.13 -9.83 6.26
C PRO A 76 1.22 -9.39 7.41
N LEU A 77 0.01 -9.94 7.48
CA LEU A 77 -0.95 -9.61 8.56
C LEU A 77 -0.39 -9.92 9.96
N THR A 78 0.50 -10.92 10.08
CA THR A 78 1.23 -11.23 11.31
C THR A 78 2.14 -10.09 11.72
N LEU A 79 2.86 -9.50 10.77
CA LEU A 79 3.69 -8.32 11.00
C LEU A 79 2.81 -7.13 11.39
N LEU A 80 1.70 -6.87 10.69
CA LEU A 80 0.79 -5.77 11.05
C LEU A 80 0.16 -5.95 12.45
N LYS A 81 -0.16 -7.19 12.85
CA LYS A 81 -0.61 -7.51 14.20
C LYS A 81 0.48 -7.27 15.24
N PHE A 82 1.71 -7.67 14.93
CA PHE A 82 2.87 -7.43 15.78
C PHE A 82 3.13 -5.93 15.97
N LEU A 83 2.99 -5.16 14.88
CA LEU A 83 3.20 -3.72 14.86
C LEU A 83 2.01 -2.92 15.44
N SER A 84 0.87 -3.58 15.65
CA SER A 84 -0.31 -2.94 16.24
C SER A 84 -0.14 -2.82 17.76
N CYS A 85 -0.44 -1.64 18.28
CA CYS A 85 -0.36 -1.38 19.71
C CYS A 85 -1.76 -1.14 20.28
N SER A 86 -2.00 -1.59 21.51
CA SER A 86 -3.28 -1.37 22.21
C SER A 86 -3.34 0.01 22.90
N CYS A 87 -2.42 0.92 22.55
CA CYS A 87 -2.35 2.25 23.12
C CYS A 87 -3.59 3.07 22.73
N LYS A 88 -4.27 3.63 23.73
CA LYS A 88 -5.49 4.46 23.52
C LYS A 88 -5.18 5.93 23.21
N LYS A 89 -3.95 6.37 23.45
CA LYS A 89 -3.41 7.72 23.19
C LYS A 89 -1.97 7.56 22.71
N GLY A 90 -1.48 8.54 21.94
CA GLY A 90 -0.20 8.54 21.20
C GLY A 90 0.94 7.68 21.76
N CYS A 91 1.68 7.08 20.84
CA CYS A 91 2.58 5.96 21.09
C CYS A 91 3.96 6.39 21.59
N THR A 92 3.98 7.32 22.55
CA THR A 92 5.18 7.97 23.09
C THR A 92 5.67 7.37 24.41
N GLY A 93 4.96 6.38 24.96
CA GLY A 93 5.28 5.75 26.25
C GLY A 93 6.05 4.44 26.14
N ARG A 94 6.90 4.16 27.14
CA ARG A 94 7.67 2.90 27.33
C ARG A 94 6.81 1.62 27.37
N ASN A 95 5.50 1.74 27.55
CA ASN A 95 4.56 0.61 27.61
C ASN A 95 4.01 0.20 26.24
N CYS A 96 4.53 0.77 25.16
CA CYS A 96 4.21 0.33 23.81
C CYS A 96 5.00 -0.93 23.47
N THR A 97 4.30 -2.02 23.15
CA THR A 97 4.88 -3.31 22.77
C THR A 97 5.83 -3.23 21.57
N LEU A 98 5.71 -2.19 20.75
CA LEU A 98 6.58 -1.95 19.60
C LEU A 98 8.04 -1.61 19.96
N TRP A 99 8.28 -1.06 21.15
CA TRP A 99 9.62 -0.65 21.58
C TRP A 99 10.55 -1.85 21.77
N HIS A 100 10.00 -3.03 22.10
CA HIS A 100 10.78 -4.25 22.33
C HIS A 100 11.31 -4.94 21.06
N VAL A 101 10.83 -4.56 19.87
CA VAL A 101 11.27 -5.16 18.59
C VAL A 101 12.08 -4.21 17.72
N LEU A 102 12.07 -2.93 18.05
CA LEU A 102 12.94 -1.93 17.43
C LEU A 102 14.14 -1.57 18.32
N GLY A 103 14.33 -2.30 19.43
CA GLY A 103 15.47 -2.18 20.35
C GLY A 103 16.53 -3.23 20.06
#